data_AF-A0A1Y5LUM6-F1
#
_entry.id   AF-A0A1Y5LUM6-F1
#
_cell.length_a   1.000
_cell.length_b   1.000
_cell.length_c   1.000
_cell.angle_alpha   90.00
_cell.angle_beta   90.00
_cell.angle_gamma   90.00
#
_symmetry.space_group_name_H-M   'P 1'
#
loop_
_entity.id
_entity.type
_entity.pdbx_description
1 polymer ?
#
loop_
_entity_poly.entity_id
_entity_poly.type
_entity_poly.pdbx_seq_one_letter_code
_entity_poly.pdbx_strand_id
1 'polypeptide(L)'
;MATYSGILSPVSILSRSTSTPGSAVEYSIIDFDADTRDPAGIAGWVEQWLNSAEMTELFELFGHRIESSGLRNRLHEAERISREIFDFRQGGERWEARQSRFDPHVTEVVDSLIARLFREPTEQPSAGVDPVDHALVLGGRLNSCILRAELLSKLVADHMTVNTVWGLGSRREVTNDEHAVADRLGLGTIDDELDAMAAALRYMMQLPDLGVEDKARQAPSEVRHIAFEPLPVIGLAASPGPGKPRATTSDTYRFFRETAAIEEGDHLLIVTSAIHAPFQHAQAIAELGVACAATITSVGAHIGTSGESEVRGDWTTAEWLQEVRSAIWSMRNMYESLLEAHPGLDIRRA
;
A
#
# COMPACT_ATOMS: atom_id res chain seq x y z
N MET A 1 -5.13 -22.83 -29.97
CA MET A 1 -6.19 -22.13 -29.25
C MET A 1 -6.54 -22.95 -28.02
N ALA A 2 -5.82 -22.73 -26.92
CA ALA A 2 -6.16 -23.30 -25.62
C ALA A 2 -6.84 -22.19 -24.82
N THR A 3 -8.12 -22.38 -24.52
CA THR A 3 -8.90 -21.50 -23.65
C THR A 3 -8.42 -21.74 -22.22
N TYR A 4 -7.66 -20.80 -21.66
CA TYR A 4 -7.46 -20.68 -20.21
C TYR A 4 -8.81 -20.28 -19.61
N SER A 5 -9.55 -21.27 -19.14
CA SER A 5 -10.69 -21.11 -18.24
C SER A 5 -10.15 -21.21 -16.82
N GLY A 6 -9.37 -20.21 -16.40
CA GLY A 6 -9.10 -19.99 -14.99
C GLY A 6 -10.38 -19.46 -14.36
N ILE A 7 -10.98 -20.24 -13.46
CA ILE A 7 -12.01 -19.73 -12.56
C ILE A 7 -11.30 -18.66 -11.73
N LEU A 8 -11.70 -17.39 -11.91
CA LEU A 8 -11.25 -16.28 -11.08
C LEU A 8 -11.57 -16.65 -9.62
N SER A 9 -10.54 -16.95 -8.83
CA SER A 9 -10.71 -16.99 -7.37
C SER A 9 -11.14 -15.60 -6.92
N PRO A 10 -12.14 -15.48 -6.02
CA PRO A 10 -12.49 -14.20 -5.44
C PRO A 10 -11.25 -13.57 -4.79
N VAL A 11 -11.21 -12.24 -4.74
CA VAL A 11 -10.19 -11.55 -3.95
C VAL A 11 -10.30 -12.01 -2.50
N SER A 12 -9.27 -12.71 -2.05
CA SER A 12 -9.17 -13.14 -0.67
C SER A 12 -8.32 -12.10 0.06
N ILE A 13 -8.95 -11.36 0.97
CA ILE A 13 -8.18 -10.72 2.04
C ILE A 13 -7.66 -11.87 2.88
N LEU A 14 -6.36 -12.09 2.86
CA LEU A 14 -5.70 -13.15 3.59
C LEU A 14 -5.13 -12.54 4.87
N SER A 15 -5.84 -12.63 5.99
CA SER A 15 -5.21 -12.35 7.29
C SER A 15 -4.37 -13.55 7.68
N ARG A 16 -3.07 -13.32 7.92
CA ARG A 16 -2.23 -14.29 8.60
C ARG A 16 -2.13 -13.91 10.07
N SER A 17 -3.10 -14.42 10.82
CA SER A 17 -2.96 -14.62 12.26
C SER A 17 -2.17 -15.92 12.48
N THR A 18 -0.87 -15.81 12.76
CA THR A 18 -0.15 -16.94 13.34
C THR A 18 -0.65 -17.09 14.78
N SER A 19 -1.47 -18.12 15.03
CA SER A 19 -1.95 -18.54 16.35
C SER A 19 -0.84 -19.07 17.28
N THR A 20 0.43 -18.84 16.91
CA THR A 20 1.57 -19.20 17.74
C THR A 20 1.70 -18.17 18.87
N PRO A 21 1.60 -18.58 20.15
CA PRO A 21 1.82 -17.69 21.27
C PRO A 21 3.20 -17.02 21.14
N GLY A 22 3.23 -15.70 20.95
CA GLY A 22 4.48 -14.93 20.79
C GLY A 22 4.68 -14.29 19.40
N SER A 23 3.85 -14.58 18.40
CA SER A 23 3.84 -13.83 17.15
C SER A 23 3.09 -12.50 17.34
N ALA A 24 3.81 -11.38 17.43
CA ALA A 24 3.19 -10.08 17.74
C ALA A 24 2.42 -9.43 16.58
N VAL A 25 2.78 -9.68 15.32
CA VAL A 25 2.24 -8.93 14.17
C VAL A 25 1.12 -9.68 13.43
N GLU A 26 -0.09 -9.13 13.50
CA GLU A 26 -1.22 -9.42 12.62
C GLU A 26 -1.12 -8.53 11.38
N TYR A 27 -1.30 -9.12 10.20
CA TYR A 27 -1.26 -8.40 8.93
C TYR A 27 -2.35 -8.91 7.99
N SER A 28 -2.94 -7.99 7.24
CA SER A 28 -3.75 -8.29 6.07
C SER A 28 -2.81 -8.45 4.89
N ILE A 29 -2.61 -9.66 4.40
CA ILE A 29 -2.22 -9.83 3.00
C ILE A 29 -3.46 -9.48 2.21
N ILE A 30 -3.37 -8.45 1.36
CA ILE A 30 -4.39 -8.28 0.35
C ILE A 30 -3.82 -8.92 -0.90
N ASP A 31 -4.08 -10.23 -0.97
CA ASP A 31 -3.59 -11.06 -2.05
C ASP A 31 -4.49 -10.84 -3.26
N PHE A 32 -4.20 -9.74 -3.92
CA PHE A 32 -4.57 -9.57 -5.30
C PHE A 32 -3.40 -10.17 -6.07
N ASP A 33 -3.50 -11.42 -6.51
CA ASP A 33 -2.65 -11.85 -7.61
C ASP A 33 -3.17 -11.13 -8.87
N ALA A 34 -2.76 -9.87 -9.02
CA ALA A 34 -3.20 -9.00 -10.09
C ALA A 34 -2.25 -9.16 -11.27
N ASP A 35 -2.54 -10.16 -12.08
CA ASP A 35 -1.88 -10.34 -13.36
C ASP A 35 -2.42 -9.31 -14.36
N THR A 36 -1.62 -8.31 -14.73
CA THR A 36 -2.04 -7.31 -15.73
C THR A 36 -2.26 -7.88 -17.13
N ARG A 37 -1.89 -9.15 -17.36
CA ARG A 37 -2.28 -9.90 -18.58
C ARG A 37 -3.77 -10.30 -18.55
N ASP A 38 -4.43 -10.24 -17.40
CA ASP A 38 -5.89 -10.35 -17.25
C ASP A 38 -6.54 -9.01 -16.79
N PRO A 39 -6.58 -8.00 -17.67
CA PRO A 39 -7.23 -6.72 -17.36
C PRO A 39 -8.74 -6.87 -17.09
N ALA A 40 -9.37 -7.95 -17.57
CA ALA A 40 -10.78 -8.23 -17.31
C ALA A 40 -11.01 -8.76 -15.89
N GLY A 41 -10.10 -9.60 -15.38
CA GLY A 41 -10.05 -10.04 -13.99
C GLY A 41 -9.90 -8.86 -13.03
N ILE A 42 -8.95 -7.95 -13.31
CA ILE A 42 -8.75 -6.74 -12.50
C ILE A 42 -10.01 -5.85 -12.50
N ALA A 43 -10.61 -5.60 -13.67
CA ALA A 43 -11.85 -4.84 -13.76
C ALA A 43 -13.03 -5.53 -13.03
N GLY A 44 -13.14 -6.85 -13.16
CA GLY A 44 -14.14 -7.66 -12.46
C GLY A 44 -14.00 -7.54 -10.94
N TRP A 45 -12.77 -7.52 -10.43
CA TRP A 45 -12.51 -7.28 -9.01
C TRP A 45 -12.97 -5.89 -8.56
N VAL A 46 -12.56 -4.82 -9.26
CA VAL A 46 -12.95 -3.45 -8.87
C VAL A 46 -14.48 -3.33 -8.83
N GLU A 47 -15.14 -3.95 -9.80
CA GLU A 47 -16.59 -3.99 -9.83
C GLU A 47 -17.19 -4.77 -8.65
N GLN A 48 -16.65 -5.94 -8.31
CA GLN A 48 -17.09 -6.72 -7.14
C GLN A 48 -16.88 -5.95 -5.84
N TRP A 49 -15.72 -5.30 -5.67
CA TRP A 49 -15.43 -4.49 -4.48
C TRP A 49 -16.41 -3.32 -4.36
N LEU A 50 -16.65 -2.58 -5.44
CA LEU A 50 -17.60 -1.46 -5.46
C LEU A 50 -19.06 -1.91 -5.29
N ASN A 51 -19.39 -3.15 -5.70
CA ASN A 51 -20.70 -3.79 -5.53
C ASN A 51 -20.89 -4.51 -4.20
N SER A 52 -19.86 -4.59 -3.36
CA SER A 52 -19.94 -5.32 -2.10
C SER A 52 -21.10 -4.78 -1.24
N ALA A 53 -21.67 -5.67 -0.42
CA ALA A 53 -22.73 -5.28 0.52
C ALA A 53 -22.20 -4.20 1.47
N GLU A 54 -20.94 -4.31 1.85
CA GLU A 54 -20.20 -3.36 2.68
C GLU A 54 -20.10 -1.98 2.03
N MET A 55 -19.65 -1.87 0.78
CA MET A 55 -19.56 -0.57 0.12
C MET A 55 -20.93 0.06 -0.07
N THR A 56 -21.95 -0.77 -0.37
CA THR A 56 -23.34 -0.31 -0.50
C THR A 56 -23.86 0.25 0.82
N GLU A 57 -23.73 -0.52 1.91
CA GLU A 57 -24.11 -0.12 3.27
C GLU A 57 -23.36 1.14 3.71
N LEU A 58 -22.07 1.25 3.38
CA LEU A 58 -21.27 2.43 3.68
C LEU A 58 -21.81 3.68 2.98
N PHE A 59 -22.08 3.64 1.67
CA PHE A 59 -22.65 4.80 0.98
C PHE A 59 -24.04 5.16 1.51
N GLU A 60 -24.88 4.15 1.78
CA GLU A 60 -26.23 4.36 2.33
C GLU A 60 -26.21 4.98 3.73
N LEU A 61 -25.26 4.60 4.59
CA LEU A 61 -25.06 5.20 5.91
C LEU A 61 -24.86 6.72 5.83
N PHE A 62 -24.21 7.19 4.76
CA PHE A 62 -24.00 8.62 4.51
C PHE A 62 -25.05 9.23 3.57
N GLY A 63 -26.16 8.52 3.29
CA GLY A 63 -27.29 9.04 2.51
C GLY A 63 -27.07 9.05 1.00
N HIS A 64 -26.13 8.26 0.49
CA HIS A 64 -25.78 8.18 -0.93
C HIS A 64 -25.98 6.78 -1.52
N ARG A 65 -26.16 6.72 -2.84
CA ARG A 65 -26.17 5.50 -3.65
C ARG A 65 -25.44 5.77 -4.95
N ILE A 66 -24.86 4.74 -5.54
CA ILE A 66 -24.25 4.79 -6.88
C ILE A 66 -25.30 4.32 -7.89
N GLU A 67 -25.73 5.21 -8.78
CA GLU A 67 -26.81 4.91 -9.74
C GLU A 67 -26.33 4.74 -11.18
N SER A 68 -25.10 5.17 -11.48
CA SER A 68 -24.54 5.08 -12.83
C SER A 68 -24.42 3.63 -13.30
N SER A 69 -24.54 3.42 -14.62
CA SER A 69 -24.24 2.14 -15.26
C SER A 69 -22.80 2.11 -15.80
N GLY A 70 -22.22 0.91 -15.84
CA GLY A 70 -20.85 0.69 -16.30
C GLY A 70 -19.81 1.04 -15.24
N LEU A 71 -18.74 0.24 -15.17
CA LEU A 71 -17.72 0.36 -14.11
C LEU A 71 -17.05 1.75 -14.10
N ARG A 72 -16.72 2.28 -15.29
CA ARG A 72 -16.10 3.60 -15.43
C ARG A 72 -16.92 4.70 -14.75
N ASN A 73 -18.18 4.84 -15.14
CA ASN A 73 -19.05 5.90 -14.64
C ASN A 73 -19.29 5.76 -13.14
N ARG A 74 -19.45 4.53 -12.66
CA ARG A 74 -19.63 4.23 -11.24
C ARG A 74 -18.41 4.60 -10.40
N LEU A 75 -17.20 4.38 -10.90
CA LEU A 75 -15.97 4.83 -10.23
C LEU A 75 -15.87 6.36 -10.18
N HIS A 76 -16.24 7.06 -11.26
CA HIS A 76 -16.31 8.53 -11.26
C HIS A 76 -17.37 9.05 -10.29
N GLU A 77 -18.55 8.43 -10.24
CA GLU A 77 -19.60 8.78 -9.29
C GLU A 77 -19.18 8.53 -7.83
N ALA A 78 -18.58 7.36 -7.56
CA ALA A 78 -18.06 7.01 -6.25
C ALA A 78 -16.94 7.97 -5.80
N GLU A 79 -16.04 8.38 -6.70
CA GLU A 79 -14.99 9.36 -6.40
C GLU A 79 -15.58 10.72 -6.05
N ARG A 80 -16.58 11.18 -6.82
CA ARG A 80 -17.29 12.43 -6.54
C ARG A 80 -17.98 12.39 -5.18
N ILE A 81 -18.74 11.34 -4.89
CA ILE A 81 -19.45 11.17 -3.61
C ILE A 81 -18.44 11.10 -2.46
N SER A 82 -17.45 10.20 -2.54
CA SER A 82 -16.46 10.01 -1.48
C SER A 82 -15.62 11.26 -1.21
N ARG A 83 -15.38 12.12 -2.21
CA ARG A 83 -14.76 13.43 -2.00
C ARG A 83 -15.66 14.38 -1.19
N GLU A 84 -16.98 14.32 -1.38
CA GLU A 84 -17.93 15.14 -0.62
C GLU A 84 -18.02 14.70 0.84
N ILE A 85 -17.99 13.38 1.12
CA ILE A 85 -18.25 12.84 2.47
C ILE A 85 -16.99 12.43 3.25
N PHE A 86 -15.86 12.14 2.59
CA PHE A 86 -14.64 11.60 3.22
C PHE A 86 -13.36 12.42 2.93
N ASP A 87 -13.45 13.66 2.41
CA ASP A 87 -12.27 14.53 2.27
C ASP A 87 -11.95 15.32 3.54
N PHE A 88 -11.33 14.64 4.51
CA PHE A 88 -10.92 15.26 5.78
C PHE A 88 -9.58 16.00 5.68
N ARG A 89 -8.86 15.82 4.57
CA ARG A 89 -7.55 16.45 4.31
C ARG A 89 -7.68 17.81 3.62
N GLN A 90 -8.70 18.02 2.78
CA GLN A 90 -8.90 19.26 2.00
C GLN A 90 -7.62 19.70 1.25
N GLY A 91 -6.85 18.72 0.76
CA GLY A 91 -5.57 18.95 0.07
C GLY A 91 -4.31 18.92 0.95
N GLY A 92 -4.44 18.87 2.28
CA GLY A 92 -3.33 18.77 3.23
C GLY A 92 -2.73 17.37 3.37
N GLU A 93 -1.75 17.22 4.26
CA GLU A 93 -1.08 15.97 4.56
C GLU A 93 -1.95 14.99 5.36
N ARG A 94 -1.58 13.69 5.38
CA ARG A 94 -2.39 12.68 6.09
C ARG A 94 -2.49 12.95 7.59
N TRP A 95 -1.40 13.37 8.21
CA TRP A 95 -1.36 13.75 9.63
C TRP A 95 -2.02 15.10 9.92
N GLU A 96 -2.37 15.88 8.90
CA GLU A 96 -3.08 17.16 9.02
C GLU A 96 -4.59 17.01 8.87
N ALA A 97 -5.08 15.79 8.57
CA ALA A 97 -6.50 15.52 8.44
C ALA A 97 -7.25 15.95 9.71
N ARG A 98 -8.39 16.63 9.53
CA ARG A 98 -9.22 17.05 10.67
C ARG A 98 -9.70 15.79 11.40
N GLN A 99 -9.48 15.74 12.72
CA GLN A 99 -10.08 14.73 13.58
C GLN A 99 -11.60 14.96 13.67
N SER A 100 -12.31 14.44 12.69
CA SER A 100 -13.78 14.40 12.71
C SER A 100 -14.21 13.38 13.74
N ARG A 101 -15.00 13.84 14.74
CA ARG A 101 -15.67 12.95 15.67
C ARG A 101 -17.02 12.57 15.08
N PHE A 102 -17.26 11.28 14.94
CA PHE A 102 -18.55 10.74 14.53
C PHE A 102 -19.39 10.40 15.75
N ASP A 103 -20.70 10.26 15.53
CA ASP A 103 -21.57 9.65 16.52
C ASP A 103 -21.07 8.22 16.82
N PRO A 104 -21.14 7.74 18.08
CA PRO A 104 -20.68 6.40 18.44
C PRO A 104 -21.32 5.29 17.59
N HIS A 105 -22.59 5.43 17.21
CA HIS A 105 -23.26 4.45 16.36
C HIS A 105 -22.66 4.42 14.95
N VAL A 106 -22.39 5.58 14.36
CA VAL A 106 -21.71 5.68 13.05
C VAL A 106 -20.31 5.08 13.14
N THR A 107 -19.60 5.33 14.25
CA THR A 107 -18.27 4.76 14.50
C THR A 107 -18.32 3.24 14.53
N GLU A 108 -19.23 2.64 15.30
CA GLU A 108 -19.40 1.18 15.36
C GLU A 108 -19.75 0.56 14.00
N VAL A 109 -20.68 1.16 13.26
CA VAL A 109 -21.08 0.65 11.94
C VAL A 109 -19.92 0.74 10.95
N VAL A 110 -19.21 1.87 10.90
CA VAL A 110 -18.04 2.03 10.03
C VAL A 110 -16.93 1.07 10.44
N ASP A 111 -16.62 0.91 11.72
CA ASP A 111 -15.56 0.01 12.17
C ASP A 111 -15.88 -1.46 11.80
N SER A 112 -17.14 -1.87 11.91
CA SER A 112 -17.62 -3.19 11.46
C SER A 112 -17.51 -3.37 9.94
N LEU A 113 -17.87 -2.34 9.16
CA LEU A 113 -17.72 -2.35 7.71
C LEU A 113 -16.25 -2.43 7.29
N ILE A 114 -15.40 -1.65 7.92
CA ILE A 114 -13.96 -1.63 7.67
C ILE A 114 -13.32 -2.96 8.05
N ALA A 115 -13.76 -3.58 9.14
CA ALA A 115 -13.31 -4.91 9.51
C ALA A 115 -13.55 -5.90 8.36
N ARG A 116 -14.76 -5.94 7.80
CA ARG A 116 -15.11 -6.80 6.65
C ARG A 116 -14.41 -6.41 5.35
N LEU A 117 -14.22 -5.12 5.09
CA LEU A 117 -13.60 -4.61 3.85
C LEU A 117 -12.07 -4.72 3.82
N PHE A 118 -11.40 -4.73 4.97
CA PHE A 118 -9.93 -4.58 5.04
C PHE A 118 -9.22 -5.51 6.02
N ARG A 119 -9.90 -6.04 7.05
CA ARG A 119 -9.23 -6.68 8.21
C ARG A 119 -9.54 -8.17 8.36
N GLU A 120 -10.76 -8.59 8.06
CA GLU A 120 -11.21 -9.96 8.28
C GLU A 120 -11.03 -10.78 7.00
N PRO A 121 -10.31 -11.91 7.07
CA PRO A 121 -10.27 -12.81 5.96
C PRO A 121 -11.63 -13.46 5.77
N THR A 122 -12.12 -13.43 4.53
CA THR A 122 -13.28 -14.22 4.13
C THR A 122 -12.91 -15.70 3.95
N GLU A 123 -11.62 -16.02 3.79
CA GLU A 123 -11.11 -17.37 3.52
C GLU A 123 -9.73 -17.60 4.17
N GLN A 124 -9.43 -18.86 4.54
CA GLN A 124 -8.08 -19.23 4.95
C GLN A 124 -7.16 -19.30 3.72
N PRO A 125 -5.94 -18.74 3.77
CA PRO A 125 -4.96 -18.91 2.70
C PRO A 125 -4.74 -20.39 2.42
N SER A 126 -4.86 -20.80 1.16
CA SER A 126 -4.43 -22.13 0.75
C SER A 126 -2.90 -22.25 0.67
N ALA A 127 -2.16 -21.12 0.61
CA ALA A 127 -0.71 -21.11 0.36
C ALA A 127 0.08 -19.91 0.97
N GLY A 128 1.38 -19.95 0.69
CA GLY A 128 2.43 -18.95 0.90
C GLY A 128 2.12 -17.56 0.33
N VAL A 129 2.99 -16.57 0.59
CA VAL A 129 3.22 -15.54 -0.44
C VAL A 129 4.24 -16.17 -1.38
N ASP A 130 3.99 -16.14 -2.68
CA ASP A 130 4.90 -16.71 -3.66
C ASP A 130 6.27 -16.01 -3.66
N PRO A 131 7.33 -16.65 -4.19
CA PRO A 131 8.62 -16.00 -4.38
C PRO A 131 8.49 -14.71 -5.19
N VAL A 132 9.13 -13.63 -4.73
CA VAL A 132 9.05 -12.32 -5.39
C VAL A 132 10.42 -11.82 -5.84
N ASP A 133 10.45 -11.15 -6.99
CA ASP A 133 11.67 -10.55 -7.53
C ASP A 133 12.02 -9.26 -6.79
N HIS A 134 11.01 -8.47 -6.46
CA HIS A 134 11.20 -7.21 -5.76
C HIS A 134 10.17 -7.02 -4.65
N ALA A 135 10.64 -6.75 -3.43
CA ALA A 135 9.77 -6.30 -2.34
C ALA A 135 9.95 -4.79 -2.11
N LEU A 136 8.89 -4.02 -2.31
CA LEU A 136 8.85 -2.56 -2.21
C LEU A 136 8.23 -2.17 -0.87
N VAL A 137 9.07 -1.78 0.09
CA VAL A 137 8.64 -1.24 1.38
C VAL A 137 8.33 0.24 1.22
N LEU A 138 7.06 0.60 1.35
CA LEU A 138 6.61 1.97 1.09
C LEU A 138 6.94 2.91 2.25
N GLY A 139 7.30 4.14 1.92
CA GLY A 139 7.66 5.21 2.86
C GLY A 139 6.48 5.85 3.58
N GLY A 140 6.79 6.53 4.67
CA GLY A 140 5.87 7.43 5.34
C GLY A 140 6.58 8.18 6.47
N ARG A 141 5.90 8.31 7.61
CA ARG A 141 6.58 8.67 8.86
C ARG A 141 7.41 7.48 9.36
N LEU A 142 8.40 7.74 10.21
CA LEU A 142 9.27 6.71 10.81
C LEU A 142 8.48 5.50 11.33
N ASN A 143 7.38 5.71 12.06
CA ASN A 143 6.53 4.62 12.57
C ASN A 143 5.97 3.73 11.44
N SER A 144 5.59 4.33 10.31
CA SER A 144 5.16 3.57 9.13
C SER A 144 6.30 2.79 8.50
N CYS A 145 7.49 3.39 8.40
CA CYS A 145 8.67 2.69 7.89
C CYS A 145 9.00 1.48 8.76
N ILE A 146 9.00 1.64 10.09
CA ILE A 146 9.24 0.58 11.06
C ILE A 146 8.19 -0.52 10.93
N LEU A 147 6.90 -0.18 10.98
CA LEU A 147 5.81 -1.15 10.86
C LEU A 147 5.91 -2.02 9.60
N ARG A 148 6.27 -1.39 8.47
CA ARG A 148 6.34 -2.07 7.17
C ARG A 148 7.62 -2.90 7.03
N ALA A 149 8.74 -2.40 7.54
CA ALA A 149 9.97 -3.17 7.62
C ALA A 149 9.83 -4.38 8.56
N GLU A 150 9.09 -4.23 9.66
CA GLU A 150 8.75 -5.33 10.58
C GLU A 150 7.96 -6.42 9.87
N LEU A 151 6.92 -6.06 9.10
CA LEU A 151 6.14 -7.00 8.31
C LEU A 151 7.02 -7.75 7.28
N LEU A 152 7.85 -7.03 6.52
CA LEU A 152 8.75 -7.67 5.56
C LEU A 152 9.74 -8.61 6.27
N SER A 153 10.34 -8.17 7.37
CA SER A 153 11.27 -8.98 8.17
C SER A 153 10.60 -10.30 8.62
N LYS A 154 9.35 -10.24 9.08
CA LYS A 154 8.57 -11.44 9.42
C LYS A 154 8.34 -12.34 8.22
N LEU A 155 7.94 -11.79 7.06
CA LEU A 155 7.72 -12.61 5.85
C LEU A 155 9.00 -13.33 5.41
N VAL A 156 10.15 -12.65 5.44
CA VAL A 156 11.45 -13.24 5.11
C VAL A 156 11.85 -14.31 6.14
N ALA A 157 11.62 -14.05 7.44
CA ALA A 157 11.85 -15.03 8.51
C ALA A 157 10.95 -16.27 8.34
N ASP A 158 9.72 -16.08 7.85
CA ASP A 158 8.76 -17.13 7.49
C ASP A 158 9.04 -17.75 6.10
N HIS A 159 10.28 -17.64 5.61
CA HIS A 159 10.80 -18.26 4.38
C HIS A 159 10.20 -17.74 3.06
N MET A 160 9.60 -16.54 3.04
CA MET A 160 9.30 -15.86 1.78
C MET A 160 10.61 -15.56 1.04
N THR A 161 10.70 -16.01 -0.22
CA THR A 161 11.87 -15.76 -1.07
C THR A 161 11.75 -14.38 -1.70
N VAL A 162 12.80 -13.57 -1.61
CA VAL A 162 12.88 -12.23 -2.23
C VAL A 162 14.26 -12.02 -2.85
N ASN A 163 14.31 -11.56 -4.10
CA ASN A 163 15.60 -11.28 -4.77
C ASN A 163 16.18 -9.92 -4.38
N THR A 164 15.37 -8.87 -4.25
CA THR A 164 15.82 -7.54 -3.81
C THR A 164 14.74 -6.79 -3.03
N VAL A 165 15.16 -6.13 -1.95
CA VAL A 165 14.30 -5.27 -1.14
C VAL A 165 14.57 -3.81 -1.48
N TRP A 166 13.49 -3.06 -1.71
CA TRP A 166 13.49 -1.65 -2.04
C TRP A 166 12.75 -0.84 -0.98
N GLY A 167 13.47 0.01 -0.25
CA GLY A 167 12.88 1.01 0.64
C GLY A 167 12.55 2.27 -0.14
N LEU A 168 11.27 2.51 -0.42
CA LEU A 168 10.84 3.68 -1.18
C LEU A 168 10.53 4.85 -0.24
N GLY A 169 11.19 5.98 -0.42
CA GLY A 169 11.02 7.18 0.38
C GLY A 169 11.07 8.47 -0.45
N SER A 170 11.19 9.59 0.24
CA SER A 170 11.34 10.91 -0.35
C SER A 170 12.30 11.78 0.46
N ARG A 171 12.50 13.02 0.03
CA ARG A 171 13.22 14.06 0.78
C ARG A 171 12.35 14.84 1.77
N ARG A 172 11.21 14.28 2.16
CA ARG A 172 10.38 14.86 3.22
C ARG A 172 11.19 14.90 4.51
N GLU A 173 11.33 16.09 5.08
CA GLU A 173 11.96 16.29 6.38
C GLU A 173 11.23 15.49 7.46
N VAL A 174 11.99 14.89 8.37
CA VAL A 174 11.43 14.22 9.55
C VAL A 174 10.91 15.23 10.56
N THR A 175 9.87 14.88 11.31
CA THR A 175 9.35 15.75 12.37
C THR A 175 10.07 15.52 13.70
N ASN A 176 9.92 16.46 14.64
CA ASN A 176 10.45 16.32 16.01
C ASN A 176 9.97 15.03 16.71
N ASP A 177 8.71 14.62 16.48
CA ASP A 177 8.21 13.35 17.05
C ASP A 177 8.95 12.15 16.47
N GLU A 178 9.29 12.18 15.17
CA GLU A 178 10.04 11.11 14.52
C GLU A 178 11.47 11.04 15.05
N HIS A 179 12.12 12.19 15.25
CA HIS A 179 13.41 12.24 15.96
C HIS A 179 13.31 11.63 17.36
N ALA A 180 12.28 11.98 18.12
CA ALA A 180 12.11 11.45 19.48
C ALA A 180 11.89 9.93 19.48
N VAL A 181 11.19 9.37 18.49
CA VAL A 181 11.04 7.91 18.33
C VAL A 181 12.39 7.28 17.94
N ALA A 182 13.12 7.88 16.98
CA ALA A 182 14.44 7.40 16.58
C ALA A 182 15.41 7.35 17.76
N ASP A 183 15.41 8.37 18.62
CA ASP A 183 16.22 8.41 19.84
C ASP A 183 15.85 7.29 20.82
N ARG A 184 14.54 7.07 21.05
CA ARG A 184 14.07 6.02 21.97
C ARG A 184 14.41 4.62 21.50
N LEU A 185 14.42 4.40 20.19
CA LEU A 185 14.76 3.12 19.56
C LEU A 185 16.26 2.99 19.24
N GLY A 186 17.06 4.03 19.48
CA GLY A 186 18.50 4.02 19.22
C GLY A 186 18.86 3.94 17.74
N LEU A 187 18.05 4.53 16.86
CA LEU A 187 18.20 4.46 15.39
C LEU A 187 19.24 5.44 14.82
N GLY A 188 19.81 6.30 15.66
CA GLY A 188 20.73 7.35 15.24
C GLY A 188 20.03 8.53 14.55
N THR A 189 20.81 9.39 13.92
CA THR A 189 20.31 10.59 13.23
C THR A 189 19.58 10.21 11.94
N ILE A 190 18.39 10.77 11.75
CA ILE A 190 17.61 10.69 10.52
C ILE A 190 17.24 12.11 10.10
N ASP A 191 17.49 12.51 8.85
CA ASP A 191 17.18 13.87 8.39
C ASP A 191 15.93 13.90 7.49
N ASP A 192 15.69 12.84 6.74
CA ASP A 192 14.57 12.74 5.79
C ASP A 192 13.90 11.35 5.82
N GLU A 193 12.83 11.19 5.04
CA GLU A 193 12.08 9.94 4.94
C GLU A 193 12.92 8.77 4.38
N LEU A 194 13.92 9.03 3.52
CA LEU A 194 14.83 7.98 3.04
C LEU A 194 15.72 7.48 4.18
N ASP A 195 16.22 8.37 5.03
CA ASP A 195 16.94 7.96 6.24
C ASP A 195 16.06 7.18 7.21
N ALA A 196 14.83 7.64 7.45
CA ALA A 196 13.88 6.94 8.30
C ALA A 196 13.60 5.52 7.77
N MET A 197 13.45 5.37 6.45
CA MET A 197 13.30 4.08 5.77
C MET A 197 14.54 3.20 5.93
N ALA A 198 15.73 3.75 5.69
CA ALA A 198 16.98 3.02 5.81
C ALA A 198 17.24 2.54 7.25
N ALA A 199 16.99 3.41 8.23
CA ALA A 199 17.09 3.08 9.65
C ALA A 199 16.10 1.98 10.06
N ALA A 200 14.83 2.10 9.63
CA ALA A 200 13.80 1.10 9.90
C ALA A 200 14.14 -0.28 9.31
N LEU A 201 14.58 -0.33 8.05
CA LEU A 201 14.99 -1.58 7.40
C LEU A 201 16.19 -2.23 8.09
N ARG A 202 17.22 -1.45 8.44
CA ARG A 202 18.37 -1.98 9.18
C ARG A 202 17.98 -2.52 10.54
N TYR A 203 17.17 -1.77 11.28
CA TYR A 203 16.71 -2.15 12.61
C TYR A 203 15.89 -3.44 12.57
N MET A 204 14.86 -3.49 11.71
CA MET A 204 13.93 -4.63 11.67
C MET A 204 14.49 -5.89 11.04
N MET A 205 15.37 -5.75 10.05
CA MET A 205 15.99 -6.89 9.37
C MET A 205 17.38 -7.22 9.92
N GLN A 206 17.81 -6.54 11.00
CA GLN A 206 19.12 -6.72 11.65
C GLN A 206 20.31 -6.63 10.67
N LEU A 207 20.22 -5.69 9.73
CA LEU A 207 21.21 -5.55 8.67
C LEU A 207 22.46 -4.81 9.20
N PRO A 208 23.66 -5.16 8.70
CA PRO A 208 24.87 -4.42 9.04
C PRO A 208 24.78 -2.97 8.53
N ASP A 209 25.31 -2.03 9.32
CA ASP A 209 25.52 -0.68 8.82
C ASP A 209 26.75 -0.67 7.90
N LEU A 210 26.54 -0.29 6.65
CA LEU A 210 27.62 -0.14 5.68
C LEU A 210 28.49 1.10 5.93
N GLY A 211 28.09 1.98 6.86
CA GLY A 211 28.78 3.24 7.11
C GLY A 211 28.64 4.16 5.91
N VAL A 212 27.56 4.93 5.84
CA VAL A 212 27.37 5.89 4.75
C VAL A 212 28.35 7.04 4.97
N GLU A 213 29.22 7.33 3.99
CA GLU A 213 30.01 8.56 4.01
C GLU A 213 29.05 9.76 4.06
N ASP A 214 29.28 10.69 5.00
CA ASP A 214 28.60 11.99 5.11
C ASP A 214 28.91 12.86 3.86
N LYS A 215 28.38 12.46 2.71
CA LYS A 215 28.30 13.32 1.54
C LYS A 215 27.05 14.16 1.71
N ALA A 216 27.22 15.48 1.64
CA ALA A 216 26.11 16.42 1.63
C ALA A 216 25.06 15.94 0.61
N ARG A 217 23.86 15.60 1.11
CA ARG A 217 22.77 15.04 0.32
C ARG A 217 22.14 16.17 -0.48
N GLN A 218 22.59 16.35 -1.71
CA GLN A 218 22.17 17.49 -2.53
C GLN A 218 21.18 17.12 -3.63
N ALA A 219 21.01 15.83 -3.94
CA ALA A 219 20.16 15.38 -5.03
C ALA A 219 18.71 15.14 -4.57
N PRO A 220 17.70 15.73 -5.24
CA PRO A 220 16.30 15.49 -4.91
C PRO A 220 15.87 14.04 -5.16
N SER A 221 16.54 13.34 -6.07
CA SER A 221 16.47 11.88 -6.22
C SER A 221 17.76 11.20 -5.75
N GLU A 222 17.67 10.05 -5.09
CA GLU A 222 18.82 9.25 -4.64
C GLU A 222 18.51 7.75 -4.69
N VAL A 223 19.55 6.95 -4.97
CA VAL A 223 19.56 5.49 -4.79
C VAL A 223 20.73 5.16 -3.88
N ARG A 224 20.48 4.38 -2.82
CA ARG A 224 21.44 4.07 -1.76
C ARG A 224 21.42 2.59 -1.44
N HIS A 225 22.57 1.93 -1.47
CA HIS A 225 22.68 0.58 -0.90
C HIS A 225 22.62 0.65 0.63
N ILE A 226 21.63 -0.02 1.21
CA ILE A 226 21.45 -0.16 2.66
C ILE A 226 22.20 -1.37 3.17
N ALA A 227 22.11 -2.50 2.43
CA ALA A 227 22.82 -3.74 2.69
C ALA A 227 23.05 -4.52 1.39
N PHE A 228 24.10 -5.35 1.36
CA PHE A 228 24.34 -6.32 0.28
C PHE A 228 24.03 -7.75 0.70
N GLU A 229 24.14 -8.04 1.99
CA GLU A 229 23.99 -9.36 2.61
C GLU A 229 23.09 -9.24 3.86
N PRO A 230 22.30 -10.28 4.20
CA PRO A 230 22.16 -11.57 3.51
C PRO A 230 21.36 -11.51 2.20
N LEU A 231 20.81 -10.33 1.87
CA LEU A 231 20.16 -10.06 0.60
C LEU A 231 20.32 -8.56 0.24
N PRO A 232 20.21 -8.18 -1.05
CA PRO A 232 20.31 -6.79 -1.47
C PRO A 232 19.15 -5.93 -0.95
N VAL A 233 19.48 -4.88 -0.18
CA VAL A 233 18.52 -3.89 0.32
C VAL A 233 18.94 -2.50 -0.17
N ILE A 234 18.04 -1.84 -0.91
CA ILE A 234 18.30 -0.58 -1.59
C ILE A 234 17.25 0.45 -1.18
N GLY A 235 17.68 1.61 -0.71
CA GLY A 235 16.83 2.76 -0.46
C GLY A 235 16.75 3.67 -1.68
N LEU A 236 15.58 4.25 -1.92
CA LEU A 236 15.35 5.17 -3.02
C LEU A 236 14.53 6.39 -2.56
N ALA A 237 15.03 7.59 -2.84
CA ALA A 237 14.25 8.83 -2.72
C ALA A 237 13.93 9.35 -4.11
N ALA A 238 12.67 9.63 -4.40
CA ALA A 238 12.27 10.26 -5.66
C ALA A 238 12.12 11.77 -5.51
N SER A 239 12.38 12.48 -6.61
CA SER A 239 12.05 13.88 -6.76
C SER A 239 10.53 14.08 -6.84
N PRO A 240 9.99 15.21 -6.35
CA PRO A 240 8.60 15.57 -6.58
C PRO A 240 8.29 15.76 -8.07
N GLY A 241 7.10 15.32 -8.50
CA GLY A 241 6.57 15.69 -9.80
C GLY A 241 6.30 17.21 -9.91
N PRO A 242 6.08 17.74 -11.13
CA PRO A 242 5.90 19.17 -11.36
C PRO A 242 4.81 19.80 -10.48
N GLY A 243 5.14 20.91 -9.82
CA GLY A 243 4.20 21.66 -8.99
C GLY A 243 3.86 21.01 -7.64
N LYS A 244 4.48 19.88 -7.28
CA LYS A 244 4.28 19.23 -5.99
C LYS A 244 5.39 19.62 -5.00
N PRO A 245 5.05 19.83 -3.72
CA PRO A 245 6.05 20.12 -2.70
C PRO A 245 6.90 18.91 -2.30
N ARG A 246 6.39 17.68 -2.53
CA ARG A 246 7.08 16.42 -2.23
C ARG A 246 6.68 15.30 -3.20
N ALA A 247 7.51 14.27 -3.26
CA ALA A 247 7.22 13.08 -4.04
C ALA A 247 5.97 12.36 -3.52
N THR A 248 5.15 11.90 -4.46
CA THR A 248 4.01 11.02 -4.21
C THR A 248 4.40 9.56 -4.40
N THR A 249 3.57 8.63 -3.94
CA THR A 249 3.76 7.18 -4.20
C THR A 249 3.95 6.88 -5.69
N SER A 250 3.20 7.57 -6.57
CA SER A 250 3.39 7.43 -8.02
C SER A 250 4.77 7.91 -8.49
N ASP A 251 5.31 8.98 -7.89
CA ASP A 251 6.63 9.50 -8.25
C ASP A 251 7.73 8.50 -7.79
N THR A 252 7.56 7.89 -6.62
CA THR A 252 8.49 6.84 -6.13
C THR A 252 8.41 5.55 -6.94
N TYR A 253 7.22 5.13 -7.38
CA TYR A 253 7.07 3.99 -8.28
C TYR A 253 7.71 4.22 -9.64
N ARG A 254 7.52 5.40 -10.24
CA ARG A 254 8.16 5.71 -11.53
C ARG A 254 9.68 5.74 -11.41
N PHE A 255 10.21 6.36 -10.37
CA PHE A 255 11.65 6.40 -10.17
C PHE A 255 12.23 5.01 -9.84
N PHE A 256 11.49 4.18 -9.09
CA PHE A 256 11.82 2.77 -8.89
C PHE A 256 11.88 2.04 -10.24
N ARG A 257 10.85 2.14 -11.09
CA ARG A 257 10.82 1.50 -12.40
C ARG A 257 11.98 1.92 -13.32
N GLU A 258 12.40 3.18 -13.23
CA GLU A 258 13.56 3.69 -13.99
C GLU A 258 14.90 3.15 -13.47
N THR A 259 14.92 2.66 -12.22
CA THR A 259 16.14 2.26 -11.50
C THR A 259 16.28 0.74 -11.43
N ALA A 260 15.21 0.04 -11.04
CA ALA A 260 15.13 -1.40 -11.03
C ALA A 260 14.88 -1.86 -12.46
N ALA A 261 15.79 -2.66 -13.00
CA ALA A 261 15.65 -3.24 -14.33
C ALA A 261 14.57 -4.34 -14.31
N ILE A 262 13.32 -3.94 -14.10
CA ILE A 262 12.16 -4.85 -14.00
C ILE A 262 11.97 -5.55 -15.35
N GLU A 263 11.91 -6.87 -15.32
CA GLU A 263 11.64 -7.71 -16.47
C GLU A 263 10.14 -8.02 -16.61
N GLU A 264 9.70 -8.32 -17.83
CA GLU A 264 8.32 -8.78 -18.06
C GLU A 264 8.07 -10.07 -17.29
N GLY A 265 7.00 -10.10 -16.49
CA GLY A 265 6.65 -11.24 -15.65
C GLY A 265 7.26 -11.22 -14.25
N ASP A 266 8.10 -10.24 -13.91
CA ASP A 266 8.58 -10.06 -12.53
C ASP A 266 7.41 -9.97 -11.55
N HIS A 267 7.60 -10.56 -10.36
CA HIS A 267 6.63 -10.49 -9.27
C HIS A 267 7.06 -9.44 -8.25
N LEU A 268 6.26 -8.37 -8.11
CA LEU A 268 6.49 -7.28 -7.19
C LEU A 268 5.58 -7.40 -5.95
N LEU A 269 6.18 -7.46 -4.77
CA LEU A 269 5.49 -7.37 -3.49
C LEU A 269 5.48 -5.93 -2.99
N ILE A 270 4.30 -5.36 -2.79
CA ILE A 270 4.12 -4.05 -2.17
C ILE A 270 3.90 -4.23 -0.66
N VAL A 271 4.81 -3.72 0.16
CA VAL A 271 4.73 -3.80 1.62
C VAL A 271 4.29 -2.47 2.21
N THR A 272 3.13 -2.48 2.87
CA THR A 272 2.52 -1.27 3.40
C THR A 272 1.75 -1.48 4.72
N SER A 273 1.03 -0.45 5.17
CA SER A 273 0.07 -0.47 6.27
C SER A 273 -1.29 -0.95 5.76
N ALA A 274 -2.00 -1.78 6.53
CA ALA A 274 -3.28 -2.38 6.13
C ALA A 274 -4.31 -1.35 5.63
N ILE A 275 -4.40 -0.21 6.32
CA ILE A 275 -5.29 0.89 5.93
C ILE A 275 -4.99 1.48 4.54
N HIS A 276 -3.73 1.40 4.08
CA HIS A 276 -3.31 1.93 2.79
C HIS A 276 -3.32 0.89 1.66
N ALA A 277 -3.40 -0.39 2.00
CA ALA A 277 -3.12 -1.47 1.06
C ALA A 277 -3.99 -1.43 -0.21
N PRO A 278 -5.32 -1.22 -0.17
CA PRO A 278 -6.12 -1.21 -1.39
C PRO A 278 -5.78 -0.08 -2.35
N PHE A 279 -5.57 1.14 -1.86
CA PHE A 279 -5.24 2.25 -2.75
C PHE A 279 -3.83 2.12 -3.31
N GLN A 280 -2.86 1.68 -2.51
CA GLN A 280 -1.47 1.52 -2.97
C GLN A 280 -1.30 0.33 -3.89
N HIS A 281 -2.12 -0.71 -3.72
CA HIS A 281 -2.21 -1.81 -4.68
C HIS A 281 -2.72 -1.32 -6.03
N ALA A 282 -3.85 -0.60 -6.07
CA ALA A 282 -4.37 -0.04 -7.31
C ALA A 282 -3.38 0.93 -7.98
N GLN A 283 -2.66 1.75 -7.20
CA GLN A 283 -1.56 2.57 -7.73
C GLN A 283 -0.40 1.74 -8.29
N ALA A 284 -0.03 0.65 -7.63
CA ALA A 284 1.05 -0.23 -8.09
C ALA A 284 0.68 -0.92 -9.40
N ILE A 285 -0.56 -1.40 -9.55
CA ILE A 285 -1.05 -1.90 -10.85
C ILE A 285 -0.91 -0.83 -11.92
N ALA A 286 -1.40 0.39 -11.67
CA ALA A 286 -1.40 1.47 -12.66
C ALA A 286 0.01 1.90 -13.09
N GLU A 287 0.95 2.03 -12.14
CA GLU A 287 2.28 2.62 -12.39
C GLU A 287 3.35 1.56 -12.73
N LEU A 288 3.21 0.35 -12.19
CA LEU A 288 4.19 -0.74 -12.32
C LEU A 288 3.63 -1.89 -13.14
N GLY A 289 2.49 -2.46 -12.75
CA GLY A 289 1.91 -3.63 -13.41
C GLY A 289 1.66 -3.39 -14.91
N VAL A 290 0.85 -2.37 -15.23
CA VAL A 290 0.51 -2.03 -16.63
C VAL A 290 1.73 -1.60 -17.44
N ALA A 291 2.67 -0.90 -16.79
CA ALA A 291 3.85 -0.35 -17.47
C ALA A 291 4.94 -1.40 -17.75
N CYS A 292 5.04 -2.43 -16.91
CA CYS A 292 6.12 -3.43 -16.95
C CYS A 292 5.63 -4.84 -17.26
N ALA A 293 4.32 -5.07 -17.37
CA ALA A 293 3.72 -6.41 -17.41
C ALA A 293 4.18 -7.28 -16.23
N ALA A 294 4.28 -6.67 -15.05
CA ALA A 294 4.67 -7.30 -13.80
C ALA A 294 3.43 -7.75 -13.01
N THR A 295 3.58 -8.83 -12.24
CA THR A 295 2.56 -9.28 -11.29
C THR A 295 2.71 -8.50 -10.00
N ILE A 296 1.60 -8.03 -9.42
CA ILE A 296 1.62 -7.23 -8.20
C ILE A 296 0.90 -7.98 -7.10
N THR A 297 1.54 -8.15 -5.94
CA THR A 297 0.89 -8.58 -4.68
C THR A 297 1.07 -7.50 -3.63
N SER A 298 0.10 -7.28 -2.73
CA SER A 298 0.22 -6.29 -1.65
C SER A 298 0.02 -6.90 -0.27
N VAL A 299 0.84 -6.49 0.69
CA VAL A 299 0.69 -6.86 2.10
C VAL A 299 0.63 -5.62 2.98
N GLY A 300 -0.25 -5.65 3.96
CA GLY A 300 -0.62 -4.54 4.82
C GLY A 300 -0.51 -4.90 6.31
N ALA A 301 0.36 -4.23 7.04
CA ALA A 301 0.52 -4.43 8.48
C ALA A 301 -0.53 -3.66 9.29
N HIS A 302 -1.12 -4.26 10.32
CA HIS A 302 -1.98 -3.54 11.27
C HIS A 302 -1.11 -2.79 12.29
N ILE A 303 -1.35 -1.49 12.48
CA ILE A 303 -0.55 -0.68 13.41
C ILE A 303 -0.68 -1.14 14.86
N GLY A 304 -1.86 -1.66 15.25
CA GLY A 304 -2.12 -2.18 16.60
C GLY A 304 -1.31 -3.43 16.97
N THR A 305 -0.64 -4.05 16.00
CA THR A 305 0.07 -5.32 16.20
C THR A 305 1.58 -5.20 16.06
N SER A 306 2.13 -3.99 15.90
CA SER A 306 3.58 -3.83 15.93
C SER A 306 4.17 -4.36 17.23
N GLY A 307 5.29 -5.07 17.14
CA GLY A 307 6.12 -5.45 18.27
C GLY A 307 6.69 -4.24 19.01
N GLU A 308 6.84 -3.12 18.32
CA GLU A 308 7.35 -1.87 18.89
C GLU A 308 6.23 -1.03 19.52
N SER A 309 6.31 -0.82 20.83
CA SER A 309 5.31 -0.02 21.55
C SER A 309 5.26 1.43 21.10
N GLU A 310 6.36 1.96 20.56
CA GLU A 310 6.46 3.32 20.01
C GLU A 310 5.71 3.49 18.68
N VAL A 311 5.44 2.38 18.00
CA VAL A 311 4.72 2.32 16.72
C VAL A 311 3.25 1.98 16.94
N ARG A 312 2.96 1.16 17.97
CA ARG A 312 1.61 0.66 18.24
C ARG A 312 0.61 1.79 18.48
N GLY A 313 -0.56 1.65 17.88
CA GLY A 313 -1.68 2.57 18.05
C GLY A 313 -2.93 2.04 17.37
N ASP A 314 -3.90 2.93 17.17
CA ASP A 314 -5.13 2.62 16.44
C ASP A 314 -5.37 3.70 15.38
N TRP A 315 -5.94 3.30 14.25
CA TRP A 315 -6.46 4.25 13.27
C TRP A 315 -7.88 4.64 13.64
N THR A 316 -8.14 5.93 13.57
CA THR A 316 -9.47 6.50 13.78
C THR A 316 -10.41 6.16 12.61
N THR A 317 -11.71 6.20 12.86
CA THR A 317 -12.74 6.06 11.83
C THR A 317 -12.56 7.06 10.68
N ALA A 318 -12.17 8.30 10.99
CA ALA A 318 -11.92 9.32 9.97
C ALA A 318 -10.75 8.95 9.04
N GLU A 319 -9.68 8.37 9.58
CA GLU A 319 -8.55 7.89 8.78
C GLU A 319 -8.99 6.74 7.87
N TRP A 320 -9.77 5.78 8.37
CA TRP A 320 -10.29 4.68 7.55
C TRP A 320 -11.15 5.18 6.39
N LEU A 321 -12.09 6.09 6.66
CA LEU A 321 -12.94 6.68 5.63
C LEU A 321 -12.14 7.47 4.58
N GLN A 322 -11.11 8.21 5.03
CA GLN A 322 -10.19 8.92 4.14
C GLN A 322 -9.42 7.96 3.22
N GLU A 323 -9.07 6.76 3.69
CA GLU A 323 -8.36 5.77 2.88
C GLU A 323 -9.31 4.92 2.01
N VAL A 324 -10.58 4.75 2.37
CA VAL A 324 -11.63 4.27 1.45
C VAL A 324 -11.76 5.20 0.25
N ARG A 325 -11.84 6.51 0.48
CA ARG A 325 -11.84 7.51 -0.60
C ARG A 325 -10.58 7.37 -1.48
N SER A 326 -9.43 7.19 -0.84
CA SER A 326 -8.15 7.05 -1.56
C SER A 326 -8.16 5.78 -2.42
N ALA A 327 -8.73 4.68 -1.92
CA ALA A 327 -8.91 3.43 -2.67
C ALA A 327 -9.81 3.64 -3.90
N ILE A 328 -10.97 4.29 -3.74
CA ILE A 328 -11.87 4.61 -4.87
C ILE A 328 -11.14 5.44 -5.93
N TRP A 329 -10.44 6.49 -5.51
CA TRP A 329 -9.70 7.36 -6.42
C TRP A 329 -8.58 6.60 -7.15
N SER A 330 -7.84 5.75 -6.44
CA SER A 330 -6.76 4.94 -7.03
C SER A 330 -7.29 3.87 -7.98
N MET A 331 -8.39 3.18 -7.63
CA MET A 331 -9.05 2.21 -8.51
C MET A 331 -9.61 2.87 -9.77
N ARG A 332 -10.17 4.08 -9.67
CA ARG A 332 -10.58 4.87 -10.84
C ARG A 332 -9.40 5.14 -11.76
N ASN A 333 -8.30 5.67 -11.24
CA ASN A 333 -7.13 5.99 -12.07
C ASN A 333 -6.51 4.73 -12.67
N MET A 334 -6.42 3.65 -11.89
CA MET A 334 -5.98 2.35 -12.38
C MET A 334 -6.86 1.84 -13.52
N TYR A 335 -8.18 1.95 -13.39
CA TYR A 335 -9.11 1.54 -14.45
C TYR A 335 -8.96 2.39 -15.71
N GLU A 336 -8.74 3.71 -15.58
CA GLU A 336 -8.41 4.57 -16.73
C GLU A 336 -7.09 4.14 -17.39
N SER A 337 -6.03 3.83 -16.64
CA SER A 337 -4.79 3.30 -17.19
C SER A 337 -4.98 1.95 -17.90
N LEU A 338 -5.83 1.08 -17.36
CA LEU A 338 -6.20 -0.17 -18.03
C LEU A 338 -6.98 0.07 -19.32
N LEU A 339 -7.86 1.07 -19.37
CA LEU A 339 -8.58 1.44 -20.59
C LEU A 339 -7.65 2.03 -21.66
N GLU A 340 -6.65 2.81 -21.26
CA GLU A 340 -5.63 3.33 -22.16
C GLU A 340 -4.80 2.19 -22.78
N ALA A 341 -4.36 1.23 -21.96
CA ALA A 341 -3.61 0.07 -22.42
C ALA A 341 -4.48 -0.97 -23.17
N HIS A 342 -5.75 -1.09 -22.79
CA HIS A 342 -6.71 -2.08 -23.30
C HIS A 342 -8.07 -1.44 -23.64
N PRO A 343 -8.18 -0.67 -24.75
CA PRO A 343 -9.41 0.03 -25.11
C PRO A 343 -10.65 -0.86 -25.28
N GLY A 344 -10.46 -2.17 -25.53
CA GLY A 344 -11.54 -3.15 -25.66
C GLY A 344 -12.18 -3.60 -24.34
N LEU A 345 -11.66 -3.16 -23.19
CA LEU A 345 -12.16 -3.55 -21.87
C LEU A 345 -13.56 -2.96 -21.58
N ASP A 346 -13.83 -1.71 -21.98
CA ASP A 346 -15.10 -1.03 -21.74
C ASP A 346 -16.27 -1.56 -22.60
N ILE A 347 -15.95 -2.27 -23.69
CA ILE A 347 -16.93 -2.66 -24.72
C ILE A 347 -17.64 -3.98 -24.36
N ARG A 348 -17.14 -4.74 -23.38
CA ARG A 348 -17.61 -6.11 -23.09
C ARG A 348 -18.82 -6.22 -22.15
N ARG A 349 -19.46 -5.12 -21.77
CA ARG A 349 -20.65 -5.13 -20.89
C ARG A 349 -21.70 -4.15 -21.37
N ALA A 350 -22.35 -4.49 -22.49
CA ALA A 350 -23.66 -3.97 -22.87
C ALA A 350 -24.71 -5.06 -22.63
#